data_AF-A0AB72VEF8-F1
#
_entry.id   AF-A0AB72VEF8-F1
#
_cell.length_a   1.000
_cell.length_b   1.000
_cell.length_c   1.000
_cell.angle_alpha   90.00
_cell.angle_beta   90.00
_cell.angle_gamma   90.00
#
_symmetry.space_group_name_H-M   'P 1'
#
loop_
_entity.id
_entity.type
_entity.pdbx_description
1 polymer ?
#
loop_
_entity_poly.entity_id
_entity_poly.type
_entity_poly.pdbx_seq_one_letter_code
_entity_poly.pdbx_strand_id
1 'polypeptide(L)'
;MTTLVLFSVCSLVVGIGIGLAFGSMPALIMGAVPATEKAAANGFNSLMRSLGTTGSSAVIGAVLAGMMSGGVPTLGGFMTTLIIGCCAALVAAVISYFIPTTTTVVEAK
;
A
#
# COMPACT_ATOMS: atom_id res chain seq x y z
N MET A 1 -20.91 13.00 14.35
CA MET A 1 -21.64 12.59 13.12
C MET A 1 -20.83 12.95 11.86
N THR A 2 -20.49 14.21 11.61
CA THR A 2 -19.70 14.64 10.43
C THR A 2 -18.29 14.01 10.34
N THR A 3 -17.57 13.90 11.45
CA THR A 3 -16.23 13.29 11.51
C THR A 3 -16.22 11.80 11.14
N LEU A 4 -17.24 11.06 11.58
CA LEU A 4 -17.45 9.66 11.24
C LEU A 4 -17.74 9.49 9.75
N VAL A 5 -18.60 10.34 9.19
CA VAL A 5 -18.91 10.32 7.75
C VAL A 5 -17.67 10.60 6.92
N LEU A 6 -16.88 11.62 7.27
CA LEU A 6 -15.64 11.94 6.56
C LEU A 6 -14.64 10.77 6.59
N PHE A 7 -14.44 10.16 7.77
CA PHE A 7 -13.55 9.02 7.91
C PHE A 7 -14.00 7.82 7.06
N SER A 8 -15.30 7.51 7.04
CA SER A 8 -15.85 6.44 6.19
C SER A 8 -15.65 6.72 4.71
N VAL A 9 -15.88 7.95 4.25
CA VAL A 9 -15.64 8.34 2.85
C VAL A 9 -14.16 8.21 2.49
N CYS A 10 -13.25 8.68 3.34
CA CYS A 10 -11.81 8.49 3.14
C CYS A 10 -11.44 7.00 3.06
N SER A 11 -12.00 6.17 3.94
CA SER A 11 -11.76 4.73 3.94
C SER A 11 -12.24 4.05 2.66
N LEU A 12 -13.39 4.47 2.12
CA LEU A 12 -13.90 3.98 0.83
C LEU A 12 -12.96 4.35 -0.32
N VAL A 13 -12.51 5.60 -0.38
CA VAL A 13 -11.58 6.07 -1.41
C VAL A 13 -10.27 5.28 -1.37
N VAL A 14 -9.72 5.06 -0.17
CA VAL A 14 -8.52 4.24 0.03
C VAL A 14 -8.76 2.79 -0.39
N GLY A 15 -9.91 2.20 -0.02
CA GLY A 15 -10.27 0.84 -0.41
C GLY A 15 -10.38 0.64 -1.92
N ILE A 16 -10.95 1.61 -2.64
CA ILE A 16 -11.00 1.60 -4.11
C ILE A 16 -9.59 1.62 -4.70
N GLY A 17 -8.72 2.50 -4.21
CA GLY A 17 -7.33 2.59 -4.68
C GLY A 17 -6.55 1.29 -4.43
N ILE A 18 -6.71 0.71 -3.24
CA ILE A 18 -6.13 -0.59 -2.88
C ILE A 18 -6.59 -1.69 -3.85
N GLY A 19 -7.89 -1.75 -4.17
CA GLY A 19 -8.42 -2.73 -5.11
C GLY A 19 -7.83 -2.60 -6.51
N LEU A 20 -7.74 -1.37 -7.03
CA LEU A 20 -7.15 -1.11 -8.35
C LEU A 20 -5.65 -1.48 -8.40
N ALA A 21 -4.91 -1.15 -7.34
CA ALA A 21 -3.49 -1.47 -7.25
C ALA A 21 -3.25 -2.99 -7.17
N PHE A 22 -3.91 -3.70 -6.24
CA PHE A 22 -3.74 -5.14 -6.09
C PHE A 22 -4.30 -5.95 -7.26
N GLY A 23 -5.28 -5.42 -7.99
CA GLY A 23 -5.78 -6.07 -9.21
C GLY A 23 -4.81 -6.00 -10.40
N SER A 24 -4.08 -4.88 -10.54
CA SER A 24 -3.17 -4.66 -11.68
C SER A 24 -1.75 -5.17 -11.44
N MET A 25 -1.26 -5.11 -10.21
CA MET A 25 0.15 -5.40 -9.88
C MET A 25 0.61 -6.82 -10.27
N PRO A 26 -0.14 -7.91 -9.99
CA PRO A 26 0.30 -9.26 -10.35
C PRO A 26 0.39 -9.44 -11.87
N ALA A 27 -0.56 -8.86 -12.62
CA ALA A 27 -0.57 -8.92 -14.08
C ALA A 27 0.65 -8.22 -14.68
N LEU A 28 1.01 -7.05 -14.17
CA LEU A 28 2.20 -6.30 -14.59
C LEU A 28 3.49 -7.08 -14.29
N ILE A 29 3.61 -7.66 -13.09
CA ILE A 29 4.79 -8.43 -12.68
C ILE A 29 4.94 -9.70 -13.53
N MET A 30 3.86 -10.45 -13.73
CA MET A 30 3.88 -11.69 -14.52
C MET A 30 4.04 -11.45 -16.03
N GLY A 31 3.76 -10.23 -16.51
CA GLY A 31 4.00 -9.83 -17.90
C GLY A 31 5.46 -9.43 -18.17
N ALA A 32 6.17 -8.92 -17.16
CA ALA A 32 7.56 -8.45 -17.28
C ALA A 32 8.62 -9.55 -17.12
N VAL A 33 8.25 -10.73 -16.61
CA VAL A 33 9.19 -11.82 -16.25
C VAL A 33 8.98 -13.06 -17.14
N PRO A 34 10.05 -13.73 -17.62
CA PRO A 34 9.96 -14.98 -18.38
C PRO A 34 9.14 -16.07 -17.68
N ALA A 35 8.47 -16.94 -18.45
CA ALA A 35 7.56 -17.96 -17.93
C ALA A 35 8.19 -18.89 -16.87
N THR A 36 9.48 -19.20 -17.01
CA THR A 36 10.27 -20.02 -16.07
C THR A 36 10.54 -19.34 -14.73
N GLU A 37 10.45 -18.01 -14.65
CA GLU A 37 10.81 -17.22 -13.47
C GLU A 37 9.57 -16.60 -12.77
N LYS A 38 8.36 -16.74 -13.33
CA LYS A 38 7.12 -16.17 -12.78
C LYS A 38 6.83 -16.60 -11.33
N ALA A 39 7.17 -17.85 -10.98
CA ALA A 39 7.01 -18.36 -9.61
C ALA A 39 7.89 -17.60 -8.60
N ALA A 40 9.15 -17.33 -8.98
CA ALA A 40 10.08 -16.54 -8.16
C ALA A 40 9.62 -15.08 -8.07
N ALA A 41 9.15 -14.49 -9.17
CA ALA A 41 8.64 -13.11 -9.19
C ALA A 41 7.39 -12.92 -8.33
N ASN A 42 6.44 -13.85 -8.37
CA ASN A 42 5.24 -13.80 -7.52
C ASN A 42 5.59 -14.01 -6.04
N GLY A 43 6.51 -14.94 -5.74
CA GLY A 43 7.05 -15.12 -4.39
C GLY A 43 7.71 -13.84 -3.86
N PHE A 44 8.56 -13.20 -4.66
CA PHE A 44 9.19 -11.93 -4.32
C PHE A 44 8.18 -10.80 -4.10
N ASN A 45 7.14 -10.68 -4.94
CA ASN A 45 6.06 -9.71 -4.73
C ASN A 45 5.36 -9.91 -3.38
N SER A 46 5.01 -11.16 -3.06
CA SER A 46 4.39 -11.52 -1.79
C SER A 46 5.29 -11.20 -0.60
N LEU A 47 6.59 -11.48 -0.70
CA LEU A 47 7.59 -11.14 0.33
C LEU A 47 7.67 -9.63 0.58
N MET A 48 7.81 -8.84 -0.49
CA MET A 48 7.88 -7.38 -0.39
C MET A 48 6.60 -6.79 0.19
N ARG A 49 5.44 -7.32 -0.21
CA ARG A 49 4.14 -6.90 0.34
C ARG A 49 4.05 -7.23 1.83
N SER A 50 4.43 -8.44 2.22
CA SER A 50 4.43 -8.88 3.62
C SER A 50 5.35 -7.99 4.48
N LEU A 51 6.58 -7.74 4.02
CA LEU A 51 7.54 -6.87 4.70
C LEU A 51 7.01 -5.44 4.85
N GLY A 52 6.37 -4.91 3.80
CA GLY A 52 5.72 -3.60 3.85
C GLY A 52 4.57 -3.55 4.86
N THR A 53 3.66 -4.53 4.85
CA THR A 53 2.51 -4.57 5.77
C THR A 53 2.91 -4.75 7.23
N THR A 54 3.90 -5.59 7.51
CA THR A 54 4.42 -5.81 8.86
C THR A 54 5.14 -4.57 9.40
N GLY A 55 6.01 -3.95 8.59
CA GLY A 55 6.66 -2.68 8.95
C GLY A 55 5.66 -1.56 9.19
N SER A 56 4.66 -1.42 8.31
CA SER A 56 3.60 -0.42 8.46
C SER A 56 2.80 -0.62 9.75
N SER A 57 2.44 -1.87 10.07
CA SER A 57 1.71 -2.22 11.29
C SER A 57 2.53 -1.91 12.55
N ALA A 58 3.84 -2.16 12.52
CA ALA A 58 4.75 -1.83 13.62
C ALA A 58 4.83 -0.31 13.86
N VAL A 59 4.98 0.48 12.79
CA VAL A 59 5.04 1.94 12.88
C VAL A 59 3.71 2.51 13.39
N ILE A 60 2.59 2.10 12.81
CA ILE A 60 1.25 2.56 13.23
C ILE A 60 0.98 2.18 14.69
N GLY A 61 1.31 0.95 15.08
CA GLY A 61 1.17 0.47 16.46
C GLY A 61 2.01 1.29 17.45
N ALA A 62 3.27 1.57 17.12
CA ALA A 62 4.15 2.38 17.96
C ALA A 62 3.65 3.83 18.12
N VAL A 63 3.18 4.45 17.03
CA VAL A 63 2.65 5.82 17.06
C VAL A 63 1.37 5.89 17.88
N LEU A 64 0.42 4.97 17.69
CA LEU A 64 -0.81 4.94 18.50
C LEU A 64 -0.49 4.69 19.98
N ALA A 65 0.43 3.76 20.27
CA ALA A 65 0.84 3.46 21.64
C ALA A 65 1.51 4.67 22.33
N GLY A 66 2.30 5.47 21.59
CA GLY A 66 2.91 6.69 22.11
C GLY A 66 1.93 7.86 22.32
N MET A 67 0.73 7.80 21.73
CA MET A 67 -0.26 8.88 21.73
C MET A 67 -1.59 8.47 22.37
N MET A 68 -1.51 7.67 23.44
CA MET A 68 -2.67 7.24 24.22
C MET A 68 -3.00 8.22 25.34
N SER A 69 -4.28 8.36 25.66
CA SER A 69 -4.78 9.08 26.84
C SER A 69 -5.88 8.25 27.50
N GLY A 70 -5.73 7.90 28.78
CA GLY A 70 -6.71 7.09 29.50
C GLY A 70 -6.89 5.67 28.95
N GLY A 71 -5.84 5.09 28.34
CA GLY A 71 -5.88 3.74 27.78
C GLY A 71 -6.50 3.63 26.38
N VAL A 72 -6.86 4.76 25.76
CA VAL A 72 -7.35 4.82 24.38
C VAL A 72 -6.49 5.75 23.51
N PRO A 73 -6.29 5.43 22.22
CA PRO A 73 -5.61 6.35 21.31
C PRO A 73 -6.35 7.67 21.18
N THR A 74 -5.61 8.78 21.21
CA THR A 74 -6.18 10.12 21.03
C THR A 74 -6.55 10.37 19.57
N LEU A 75 -7.46 11.32 19.33
CA LEU A 75 -7.77 11.81 17.97
C LEU A 75 -6.48 12.27 17.24
N GLY A 76 -5.57 12.91 17.97
CA GLY A 76 -4.26 13.31 17.47
C GLY A 76 -3.44 12.11 16.98
N GLY A 77 -3.43 11.00 17.72
CA GLY A 77 -2.75 9.76 17.30
C GLY A 77 -3.29 9.16 16.00
N PHE A 78 -4.62 9.19 15.81
CA PHE A 78 -5.25 8.80 14.55
C PHE A 78 -4.87 9.74 13.39
N MET A 79 -4.88 11.06 13.63
CA MET A 79 -4.48 12.02 12.59
C MET A 79 -3.01 11.87 12.20
N THR A 80 -2.11 11.70 13.17
CA THR A 80 -0.68 11.48 12.91
C THR A 80 -0.45 10.24 12.06
N THR A 81 -1.13 9.12 12.36
CA THR A 81 -0.97 7.89 11.56
C THR A 81 -1.55 8.01 10.16
N LEU A 82 -2.66 8.72 9.99
CA LEU A 82 -3.20 9.03 8.66
C LEU A 82 -2.23 9.91 7.85
N ILE A 83 -1.59 10.91 8.47
CA ILE A 83 -0.58 11.75 7.81
C ILE A 83 0.63 10.92 7.41
N ILE A 84 1.14 10.05 8.28
CA ILE A 84 2.25 9.13 7.96
C ILE A 84 1.90 8.26 6.75
N GLY A 85 0.69 7.66 6.76
CA GLY A 85 0.20 6.87 5.64
C GLY A 85 0.09 7.67 4.34
N CYS A 86 -0.39 8.91 4.42
CA CYS A 86 -0.49 9.81 3.27
C CYS A 86 0.88 10.16 2.69
N CYS A 87 1.85 10.52 3.54
CA CYS A 87 3.23 10.77 3.11
C CYS A 87 3.87 9.52 2.49
N ALA A 88 3.67 8.34 3.08
CA ALA A 88 4.19 7.09 2.54
C ALA A 88 3.57 6.77 1.16
N ALA A 89 2.27 7.00 0.99
CA ALA A 89 1.59 6.82 -0.30
C ALA A 89 2.11 7.81 -1.36
N LEU A 90 2.37 9.07 -1.00
CA LEU A 90 2.97 10.06 -1.89
C LEU A 90 4.39 9.65 -2.31
N VAL A 91 5.22 9.20 -1.37
CA VAL A 91 6.56 8.69 -1.68
C VAL A 91 6.48 7.48 -2.62
N ALA A 92 5.57 6.54 -2.37
CA ALA A 92 5.36 5.40 -3.24
C ALA A 92 4.90 5.82 -4.65
N ALA A 93 4.01 6.82 -4.76
CA ALA A 93 3.57 7.36 -6.05
C ALA A 93 4.73 8.03 -6.82
N VAL A 94 5.57 8.80 -6.13
CA VAL A 94 6.76 9.43 -6.72
C VAL A 94 7.75 8.37 -7.21
N ILE A 95 8.03 7.35 -6.39
CA ILE A 95 8.91 6.23 -6.79
C ILE A 95 8.32 5.52 -8.02
N SER A 96 7.02 5.22 -8.00
CA SER A 96 6.33 4.56 -9.10
C SER A 96 6.37 5.37 -10.40
N TYR A 97 6.34 6.71 -10.32
CA TYR A 97 6.41 7.59 -11.48
C TYR A 97 7.76 7.50 -12.21
N PHE A 98 8.85 7.20 -11.50
CA PHE A 98 10.17 7.02 -12.10
C PHE A 98 10.42 5.62 -12.67
N ILE A 99 9.49 4.67 -12.48
CA ILE A 99 9.65 3.31 -13.02
C ILE A 99 9.40 3.35 -14.54
N PRO A 100 10.38 2.97 -15.39
CA PRO A 100 10.18 2.87 -16.82
C PRO A 100 9.16 1.76 -17.14
N THR A 101 8.17 2.06 -17.97
CA THR A 101 7.25 1.05 -18.50
C THR A 101 7.92 0.25 -19.60
N THR A 102 8.40 -0.96 -19.27
CA THR A 102 8.84 -1.93 -20.28
C THR A 102 7.60 -2.68 -20.80
N THR A 103 7.09 -2.26 -21.95
CA THR A 103 6.08 -3.03 -22.68
C THR A 103 6.79 -4.22 -23.36
N THR A 104 6.80 -5.38 -22.72
CA THR A 104 7.10 -6.63 -23.41
C THR A 104 5.92 -6.92 -24.34
N VAL A 105 6.10 -6.60 -25.62
CA VAL A 105 5.17 -7.00 -26.69
C VAL A 105 5.01 -8.52 -26.58
N VAL A 106 3.79 -8.98 -26.32
CA VAL A 106 3.45 -10.41 -26.34
C VAL A 106 3.65 -10.86 -27.78
N GLU A 107 4.76 -11.55 -28.07
CA GLU A 107 4.86 -12.33 -29.29
C GLU A 107 3.78 -13.41 -29.22
N ALA A 108 2.81 -13.28 -30.12
CA ALA A 108 1.83 -14.32 -30.40
C ALA A 108 2.56 -15.53 -30.99
N LYS A 109 2.39 -16.70 -30.38
CA LYS A 109 2.60 -17.99 -31.01
C LYS A 109 1.54 -18.98 -30.56
#